data_AF-A0A9D7JNA2-F1
#
_entry.id   AF-A0A9D7JNA2-F1
#
_cell.length_a   1.000
_cell.length_b   1.000
_cell.length_c   1.000
_cell.angle_alpha   90.00
_cell.angle_beta   90.00
_cell.angle_gamma   90.00
#
_symmetry.space_group_name_H-M   'P 1'
#
loop_
_entity.id
_entity.type
_entity.pdbx_description
1 polymer ?
#
loop_
_entity_poly.entity_id
_entity_poly.type
_entity_poly.pdbx_seq_one_letter_code
_entity_poly.pdbx_strand_id
1 'polypeptide(L)'
;MEKLSGGLRLTDSLESTSEYIEYLKDNKIDAGINFISPSIQLARALTGTTDATGEWDSGDFKEIDFLKNIKEIGNQTNVAFYYNFKLPYYYYFLRHEEGLKWADEGDDLQVFILGHYFLSEWYFYYSLLISSQFHTFDLAQKRKYKKILKRNLKWFHHWIKGCPENFQQQLLILQAEESYMAGRIAKPLSYWSRRL
;
A
#
# COMPACT_ATOMS: atom_id res chain seq x y z
N MET A 1 -22.95 5.11 24.92
CA MET A 1 -21.68 5.42 24.25
C MET A 1 -21.72 4.65 22.94
N GLU A 2 -22.11 5.30 21.84
CA GLU A 2 -22.15 4.67 20.52
C GLU A 2 -20.74 4.19 20.17
N LYS A 3 -20.59 2.89 19.91
CA LYS A 3 -19.41 2.36 19.22
C LYS A 3 -19.40 3.03 17.85
N LEU A 4 -18.58 4.07 17.69
CA LEU A 4 -18.09 4.40 16.36
C LEU A 4 -17.60 3.09 15.74
N SER A 5 -18.03 2.79 14.52
CA SER A 5 -17.59 1.66 13.71
C SER A 5 -16.10 1.76 13.31
N GLY A 6 -15.26 2.30 14.20
CA GLY A 6 -13.82 2.36 14.06
C GLY A 6 -13.27 0.94 14.15
N GLY A 7 -12.41 0.60 13.21
CA GLY A 7 -11.68 -0.67 13.21
C GLY A 7 -10.91 -0.90 14.52
N LEU A 8 -10.35 -2.11 14.63
CA LEU A 8 -9.49 -2.47 15.77
C LEU A 8 -8.19 -1.67 15.74
N ARG A 9 -7.59 -1.42 16.90
CA ARG A 9 -6.23 -0.87 16.94
C ARG A 9 -5.27 -1.89 16.35
N LEU A 10 -4.23 -1.44 15.64
CA LEU A 10 -3.25 -2.35 15.04
C LEU A 10 -2.56 -3.24 16.09
N THR A 11 -2.32 -2.71 17.29
CA THR A 11 -1.79 -3.50 18.42
C THR A 11 -2.70 -4.65 18.80
N ASP A 12 -4.02 -4.38 18.89
CA ASP A 12 -5.02 -5.37 19.28
C ASP A 12 -5.18 -6.42 18.16
N SER A 13 -5.09 -5.98 16.89
CA SER A 13 -5.09 -6.88 15.74
C SER A 13 -3.85 -7.77 15.67
N LEU A 14 -2.66 -7.26 16.02
CA LEU A 14 -1.43 -8.05 16.09
C LEU A 14 -1.53 -9.11 17.18
N GLU A 15 -2.01 -8.73 18.37
CA GLU A 15 -2.23 -9.64 19.49
C GLU A 15 -3.24 -10.74 19.10
N SER A 16 -4.40 -10.38 18.55
CA SER A 16 -5.43 -11.35 18.16
C SER A 16 -5.00 -12.28 17.02
N THR A 17 -3.96 -11.93 16.25
CA THR A 17 -3.49 -12.74 15.12
C THR A 17 -2.38 -13.73 15.53
N SER A 18 -1.77 -13.56 16.70
CA SER A 18 -0.63 -14.35 17.17
C SER A 18 -0.88 -15.86 17.18
N GLU A 19 -1.98 -16.31 17.79
CA GLU A 19 -2.36 -17.73 17.87
C GLU A 19 -2.56 -18.36 16.48
N TYR A 20 -3.13 -17.61 15.53
CA TYR A 20 -3.30 -18.10 14.16
C TYR A 20 -1.97 -18.24 13.42
N ILE A 21 -1.03 -17.32 13.65
CA ILE A 21 0.32 -17.40 13.06
C ILE A 21 1.07 -18.59 13.63
N GLU A 22 0.99 -18.81 14.95
CA GLU A 22 1.58 -19.99 15.60
C GLU A 22 0.99 -21.28 15.04
N TYR A 23 -0.34 -21.36 14.91
CA TYR A 23 -0.99 -22.50 14.26
C TYR A 23 -0.47 -22.75 12.84
N LEU A 24 -0.33 -21.71 12.01
CA LEU A 24 0.19 -21.84 10.65
C LEU A 24 1.64 -22.37 10.65
N LYS A 25 2.48 -21.91 11.59
CA LYS A 25 3.88 -22.36 11.77
C LYS A 25 3.94 -23.82 12.22
N ASP A 26 3.21 -24.17 13.26
CA ASP A 26 3.21 -25.52 13.84
C ASP A 26 2.73 -26.58 12.85
N ASN A 27 1.77 -26.21 12.00
CA ASN A 27 1.22 -27.07 10.96
C ASN A 27 1.94 -26.94 9.61
N LYS A 28 3.04 -26.16 9.52
CA LYS A 28 3.85 -25.97 8.30
C LYS A 28 3.04 -25.51 7.08
N ILE A 29 2.11 -24.58 7.29
CA ILE A 29 1.25 -24.01 6.25
C ILE A 29 1.99 -22.82 5.62
N ASP A 30 3.09 -23.08 4.92
CA ASP A 30 4.02 -22.05 4.41
C ASP A 30 3.34 -21.04 3.48
N ALA A 31 2.37 -21.48 2.67
CA ALA A 31 1.63 -20.58 1.80
C ALA A 31 0.86 -19.51 2.59
N GLY A 32 0.25 -19.91 3.72
CA GLY A 32 -0.47 -19.00 4.61
C GLY A 32 0.47 -18.04 5.35
N ILE A 33 1.60 -18.57 5.84
CA ILE A 33 2.64 -17.76 6.50
C ILE A 33 3.15 -16.68 5.54
N ASN A 34 3.59 -17.08 4.35
CA ASN A 34 4.13 -16.16 3.34
C ASN A 34 3.11 -15.12 2.89
N PHE A 35 1.82 -15.46 2.86
CA PHE A 35 0.75 -14.54 2.50
C PHE A 35 0.55 -13.46 3.57
N ILE A 36 0.56 -13.82 4.86
CA ILE A 36 0.24 -12.91 5.96
C ILE A 36 1.45 -12.14 6.50
N SER A 37 2.68 -12.67 6.37
CA SER A 37 3.88 -12.03 6.92
C SER A 37 4.08 -10.56 6.51
N PRO A 38 3.86 -10.15 5.23
CA PRO A 38 4.05 -8.75 4.85
C PRO A 38 3.09 -7.78 5.55
N SER A 39 1.84 -8.18 5.81
CA SER A 39 0.86 -7.33 6.48
C SER A 39 1.17 -7.18 7.97
N ILE A 40 1.62 -8.26 8.62
CA ILE A 40 2.12 -8.23 10.00
C ILE A 40 3.33 -7.31 10.10
N GLN A 41 4.24 -7.37 9.13
CA GLN A 41 5.44 -6.55 9.16
C GLN A 41 5.13 -5.06 8.95
N LEU A 42 4.19 -4.73 8.06
CA LEU A 42 3.69 -3.36 7.94
C LEU A 42 3.07 -2.88 9.27
N ALA A 43 2.23 -3.70 9.90
CA ALA A 43 1.61 -3.35 11.18
C ALA A 43 2.67 -3.13 12.27
N ARG A 44 3.70 -4.00 12.36
CA ARG A 44 4.82 -3.83 13.29
C ARG A 44 5.57 -2.53 13.07
N ALA A 45 5.88 -2.19 11.82
CA ALA A 45 6.54 -0.94 11.48
C ALA A 45 5.70 0.26 11.94
N LEU A 46 4.39 0.25 11.66
CA LEU A 46 3.46 1.32 12.05
C LEU A 46 3.23 1.43 13.56
N THR A 47 3.40 0.34 14.31
CA THR A 47 3.32 0.34 15.78
C THR A 47 4.68 0.56 16.46
N GLY A 48 5.77 0.69 15.71
CA GLY A 48 7.12 0.87 16.24
C GLY A 48 7.69 -0.38 16.93
N THR A 49 7.26 -1.57 16.53
CA THR A 49 7.69 -2.87 17.10
C THR A 49 8.65 -3.64 16.17
N THR A 50 9.31 -2.93 15.26
CA THR A 50 10.45 -3.40 14.46
C THR A 50 11.77 -3.14 15.17
N ASP A 51 12.90 -3.57 14.61
CA ASP A 51 14.24 -3.43 15.23
C ASP A 51 14.58 -1.97 15.55
N ALA A 52 14.07 -1.02 14.74
CA ALA A 52 14.09 0.41 15.00
C ALA A 52 12.86 1.09 14.40
N THR A 53 12.41 2.21 14.99
CA THR A 53 11.23 2.94 14.51
C THR A 53 11.40 3.35 13.04
N GLY A 54 10.46 2.92 12.19
CA GLY A 54 10.49 3.22 10.77
C GLY A 54 11.43 2.34 9.94
N GLU A 55 12.03 1.30 10.52
CA GLU A 55 12.69 0.22 9.79
C GLU A 55 11.72 -0.93 9.50
N TRP A 56 12.03 -1.70 8.46
CA TRP A 56 11.21 -2.81 8.00
C TRP A 56 11.57 -4.15 8.65
N ASP A 57 12.81 -4.37 9.04
CA ASP A 57 13.24 -5.63 9.67
C ASP A 57 12.84 -5.70 11.15
N SER A 58 12.62 -6.93 11.63
CA SER A 58 12.44 -7.24 13.05
C SER A 58 13.30 -8.44 13.46
N GLY A 59 13.37 -8.72 14.77
CA GLY A 59 14.16 -9.83 15.28
C GLY A 59 13.82 -11.21 14.68
N ASP A 60 12.56 -11.42 14.28
CA ASP A 60 12.05 -12.66 13.68
C ASP A 60 11.72 -12.55 12.18
N PHE A 61 11.95 -11.38 11.56
CA PHE A 61 11.67 -11.14 10.14
C PHE A 61 12.83 -10.38 9.51
N LYS A 62 13.49 -11.02 8.54
CA LYS A 62 14.52 -10.40 7.70
C LYS A 62 14.05 -10.35 6.27
N GLU A 63 13.98 -9.14 5.71
CA GLU A 63 13.44 -8.90 4.38
C GLU A 63 14.14 -9.71 3.30
N ILE A 64 15.47 -9.73 3.33
CA ILE A 64 16.31 -10.41 2.35
C ILE A 64 15.99 -11.91 2.32
N ASP A 65 15.88 -12.52 3.49
CA ASP A 65 15.58 -13.95 3.62
C ASP A 65 14.15 -14.26 3.18
N PHE A 66 13.18 -13.44 3.60
CA PHE A 66 11.79 -13.59 3.22
C PHE A 66 11.59 -13.48 1.70
N LEU A 67 12.15 -12.45 1.08
CA LEU A 67 12.08 -12.22 -0.35
C LEU A 67 12.73 -13.35 -1.16
N LYS A 68 13.88 -13.82 -0.71
CA LYS A 68 14.57 -14.96 -1.33
C LYS A 68 13.67 -16.20 -1.28
N ASN A 69 13.11 -16.51 -0.11
CA ASN A 69 12.23 -17.67 0.08
C ASN A 69 11.01 -17.64 -0.84
N ILE A 70 10.24 -16.54 -0.88
CA ILE A 70 9.02 -16.48 -1.70
C ILE A 70 9.33 -16.51 -3.20
N LYS A 71 10.50 -16.01 -3.63
CA LYS A 71 10.96 -16.08 -5.02
C LYS A 71 11.39 -17.50 -5.39
N GLU A 72 12.10 -18.21 -4.50
CA GLU A 72 12.51 -19.61 -4.70
C GLU A 72 11.31 -20.57 -4.77
N ILE A 73 10.27 -20.33 -3.97
CA ILE A 73 9.00 -21.07 -4.04
C ILE A 73 8.27 -20.82 -5.38
N GLY A 74 8.54 -19.70 -6.04
CA GLY A 74 7.95 -19.36 -7.34
C GLY A 74 6.50 -18.88 -7.29
N ASN A 75 5.95 -18.60 -6.09
CA ASN A 75 4.59 -18.10 -5.94
C ASN A 75 4.51 -16.59 -6.21
N GLN A 76 4.18 -16.24 -7.46
CA GLN A 76 4.10 -14.85 -7.92
C GLN A 76 3.05 -14.01 -7.17
N THR A 77 1.96 -14.63 -6.72
CA THR A 77 0.95 -13.96 -5.90
C THR A 77 1.55 -13.49 -4.58
N ASN A 78 2.33 -14.32 -3.88
CA ASN A 78 3.01 -13.92 -2.64
C ASN A 78 4.04 -12.80 -2.87
N VAL A 79 4.76 -12.83 -4.00
CA VAL A 79 5.67 -11.73 -4.36
C VAL A 79 4.87 -10.43 -4.56
N ALA A 80 3.79 -10.46 -5.33
CA ALA A 80 2.93 -9.29 -5.54
C ALA A 80 2.34 -8.75 -4.22
N PHE A 81 1.91 -9.64 -3.32
CA PHE A 81 1.43 -9.29 -1.97
C PHE A 81 2.47 -8.55 -1.14
N TYR A 82 3.69 -9.07 -1.15
CA TYR A 82 4.79 -8.45 -0.44
C TYR A 82 5.08 -7.03 -0.97
N TYR A 83 5.10 -6.85 -2.29
CA TYR A 83 5.21 -5.53 -2.90
C TYR A 83 4.08 -4.62 -2.43
N ASN A 84 2.85 -5.13 -2.43
CA ASN A 84 1.64 -4.39 -2.09
C ASN A 84 1.68 -3.82 -0.67
N PHE A 85 2.03 -4.65 0.33
CA PHE A 85 2.11 -4.20 1.73
C PHE A 85 3.34 -3.33 2.03
N LYS A 86 4.44 -3.47 1.30
CA LYS A 86 5.60 -2.61 1.50
C LYS A 86 5.45 -1.23 0.87
N LEU A 87 4.59 -1.06 -0.14
CA LEU A 87 4.38 0.23 -0.77
C LEU A 87 3.83 1.32 0.20
N PRO A 88 2.78 1.07 1.01
CA PRO A 88 2.32 2.00 2.04
C PRO A 88 3.40 2.38 3.06
N TYR A 89 4.30 1.44 3.41
CA TYR A 89 5.40 1.71 4.34
C TYR A 89 6.25 2.89 3.86
N TYR A 90 6.65 2.92 2.58
CA TYR A 90 7.43 4.03 2.05
C TYR A 90 6.67 5.37 2.11
N TYR A 91 5.35 5.34 1.93
CA TYR A 91 4.52 6.54 2.05
C TYR A 91 4.45 7.03 3.50
N TYR A 92 4.14 6.15 4.46
CA TYR A 92 4.00 6.53 5.87
C TYR A 92 5.30 7.02 6.51
N PHE A 93 6.44 6.47 6.11
CA PHE A 93 7.76 6.88 6.60
C PHE A 93 8.44 7.94 5.73
N LEU A 94 7.70 8.60 4.83
CA LEU A 94 8.17 9.70 3.98
C LEU A 94 9.36 9.35 3.07
N ARG A 95 9.58 8.05 2.81
CA ARG A 95 10.64 7.51 1.94
C ARG A 95 10.16 7.47 0.48
N HIS A 96 9.66 8.61 -0.01
CA HIS A 96 8.91 8.63 -1.27
C HIS A 96 9.74 8.27 -2.51
N GLU A 97 11.03 8.64 -2.56
CA GLU A 97 11.89 8.28 -3.69
C GLU A 97 12.12 6.78 -3.78
N GLU A 98 12.40 6.13 -2.64
CA GLU A 98 12.53 4.68 -2.53
C GLU A 98 11.21 3.99 -2.88
N GLY A 99 10.08 4.51 -2.40
CA GLY A 99 8.75 4.02 -2.72
C GLY A 99 8.41 4.08 -4.21
N LEU A 100 8.87 5.10 -4.94
CA LEU A 100 8.67 5.16 -6.39
C LEU A 100 9.49 4.13 -7.15
N LYS A 101 10.74 3.88 -6.74
CA LYS A 101 11.57 2.80 -7.30
C LYS A 101 10.90 1.45 -7.05
N TRP A 102 10.39 1.25 -5.84
CA TRP A 102 9.63 0.06 -5.45
C TRP A 102 8.38 -0.14 -6.30
N ALA A 103 7.60 0.94 -6.50
CA ALA A 103 6.40 0.90 -7.30
C ALA A 103 6.71 0.60 -8.78
N ASP A 104 7.77 1.20 -9.32
CA ASP A 104 8.22 0.95 -10.69
C ASP A 104 8.64 -0.52 -10.90
N GLU A 105 9.30 -1.13 -9.92
CA GLU A 105 9.70 -2.55 -9.99
C GLU A 105 8.50 -3.50 -9.85
N GLY A 106 7.54 -3.19 -8.96
CA GLY A 106 6.44 -4.08 -8.62
C GLY A 106 5.16 -3.92 -9.45
N ASP A 107 5.06 -2.94 -10.35
CA ASP A 107 3.80 -2.59 -11.01
C ASP A 107 3.27 -3.73 -11.91
N ASP A 108 4.17 -4.42 -12.62
CA ASP A 108 3.80 -5.54 -13.49
C ASP A 108 3.38 -6.78 -12.69
N LEU A 109 3.82 -6.90 -11.43
CA LEU A 109 3.43 -8.01 -10.55
C LEU A 109 1.96 -7.93 -10.12
N GLN A 110 1.33 -6.75 -10.22
CA GLN A 110 -0.04 -6.57 -9.74
C GLN A 110 -1.08 -7.37 -10.56
N VAL A 111 -0.70 -7.88 -11.74
CA VAL A 111 -1.50 -8.83 -12.51
C VAL A 111 -1.79 -10.11 -11.73
N PHE A 112 -0.88 -10.53 -10.83
CA PHE A 112 -1.01 -11.76 -10.04
C PHE A 112 -1.96 -11.65 -8.83
N ILE A 113 -2.44 -10.44 -8.55
CA ILE A 113 -3.45 -10.19 -7.50
C ILE A 113 -4.72 -9.53 -8.08
N LEU A 114 -4.95 -9.69 -9.38
CA LEU A 114 -6.18 -9.23 -10.02
C LEU A 114 -7.40 -9.86 -9.35
N GLY A 115 -8.38 -9.03 -8.97
CA GLY A 115 -9.58 -9.47 -8.25
C GLY A 115 -9.47 -9.37 -6.72
N HIS A 116 -8.28 -9.14 -6.18
CA HIS A 116 -8.14 -8.81 -4.76
C HIS A 116 -8.31 -7.31 -4.51
N TYR A 117 -8.84 -6.94 -3.34
CA TYR A 117 -9.03 -5.52 -2.97
C TYR A 117 -7.69 -4.78 -2.82
N PHE A 118 -6.60 -5.48 -2.48
CA PHE A 118 -5.24 -4.96 -2.39
C PHE A 118 -4.77 -4.25 -3.67
N LEU A 119 -5.31 -4.63 -4.83
CA LEU A 119 -5.00 -3.94 -6.08
C LEU A 119 -5.38 -2.45 -6.03
N SER A 120 -6.45 -2.11 -5.31
CA SER A 120 -6.84 -0.72 -5.10
C SER A 120 -5.86 0.03 -4.20
N GLU A 121 -5.31 -0.63 -3.19
CA GLU A 121 -4.29 -0.04 -2.31
C GLU A 121 -3.00 0.26 -3.09
N TRP A 122 -2.55 -0.66 -3.95
CA TRP A 122 -1.39 -0.41 -4.83
C TRP A 122 -1.57 0.86 -5.66
N TYR A 123 -2.68 0.96 -6.40
CA TYR A 123 -2.93 2.14 -7.23
C TYR A 123 -3.13 3.41 -6.41
N PHE A 124 -3.65 3.31 -5.20
CA PHE A 124 -3.78 4.45 -4.30
C PHE A 124 -2.40 4.95 -3.86
N TYR A 125 -1.60 4.11 -3.20
CA TYR A 125 -0.30 4.52 -2.67
C TYR A 125 0.71 4.86 -3.76
N TYR A 126 0.68 4.19 -4.91
CA TYR A 126 1.51 4.59 -6.04
C TYR A 126 1.14 6.01 -6.52
N SER A 127 -0.15 6.32 -6.59
CA SER A 127 -0.60 7.67 -6.97
C SER A 127 -0.19 8.73 -5.94
N LEU A 128 -0.24 8.41 -4.65
CA LEU A 128 0.21 9.31 -3.59
C LEU A 128 1.72 9.57 -3.67
N LEU A 129 2.54 8.52 -3.81
CA LEU A 129 3.99 8.64 -3.98
C LEU A 129 4.37 9.50 -5.19
N ILE A 130 3.65 9.34 -6.31
CA ILE A 130 3.80 10.19 -7.49
C ILE A 130 3.52 11.65 -7.15
N SER A 131 2.40 11.93 -6.48
CA SER A 131 2.03 13.31 -6.14
C SER A 131 3.05 13.95 -5.20
N SER A 132 3.48 13.23 -4.17
CA SER A 132 4.44 13.72 -3.17
C SER A 132 5.79 14.13 -3.76
N GLN A 133 6.20 13.55 -4.89
CA GLN A 133 7.46 13.87 -5.57
C GLN A 133 7.26 14.66 -6.87
N PHE A 134 6.03 14.95 -7.28
CA PHE A 134 5.76 15.43 -8.63
C PHE A 134 6.50 16.73 -8.99
N HIS A 135 6.70 17.63 -8.02
CA HIS A 135 7.37 18.91 -8.24
C HIS A 135 8.91 18.79 -8.37
N THR A 136 9.51 17.73 -7.82
CA THR A 136 10.96 17.46 -7.89
C THR A 136 11.37 16.83 -9.23
N PHE A 137 10.42 16.21 -9.94
CA PHE A 137 10.66 15.51 -11.20
C PHE A 137 11.12 16.42 -12.35
N ASP A 138 11.98 15.86 -13.19
CA ASP A 138 12.30 16.40 -14.50
C ASP A 138 11.12 16.24 -15.51
N LEU A 139 11.27 16.76 -16.72
CA LEU A 139 10.23 16.70 -17.73
C LEU A 139 9.88 15.27 -18.18
N ALA A 140 10.85 14.35 -18.22
CA ALA A 140 10.65 12.97 -18.64
C ALA A 140 9.88 12.19 -17.56
N GLN A 141 10.32 12.30 -16.31
CA GLN A 141 9.65 11.75 -15.13
C GLN A 141 8.22 12.29 -15.01
N LYS A 142 8.01 13.60 -15.16
CA LYS A 142 6.66 14.19 -15.16
C LYS A 142 5.75 13.58 -16.21
N ARG A 143 6.25 13.32 -17.43
CA ARG A 143 5.46 12.66 -18.49
C ARG A 143 5.15 11.20 -18.14
N LYS A 144 6.14 10.43 -17.68
CA LYS A 144 5.99 9.05 -17.24
C LYS A 144 4.92 8.94 -16.15
N TYR A 145 5.12 9.63 -15.02
CA TYR A 145 4.24 9.48 -13.86
C TYR A 145 2.85 10.09 -14.06
N LYS A 146 2.68 11.11 -14.91
CA LYS A 146 1.33 11.55 -15.34
C LYS A 146 0.56 10.44 -16.06
N LYS A 147 1.22 9.63 -16.89
CA LYS A 147 0.57 8.51 -17.60
C LYS A 147 0.11 7.45 -16.59
N ILE A 148 0.96 7.14 -15.61
CA ILE A 148 0.68 6.17 -14.55
C ILE A 148 -0.47 6.66 -13.66
N LEU A 149 -0.41 7.91 -13.18
CA LEU A 149 -1.49 8.50 -12.37
C LEU A 149 -2.83 8.48 -13.11
N LYS A 150 -2.85 8.84 -14.40
CA LYS A 150 -4.07 8.76 -15.23
C LYS A 150 -4.62 7.34 -15.34
N ARG A 151 -3.76 6.31 -15.46
CA ARG A 151 -4.17 4.91 -15.45
C ARG A 151 -4.80 4.54 -14.11
N ASN A 152 -4.15 4.89 -13.00
CA ASN A 152 -4.62 4.59 -11.65
C ASN A 152 -5.97 5.28 -11.38
N LEU A 153 -6.10 6.56 -11.73
CA LEU A 153 -7.39 7.28 -11.65
C LEU A 153 -8.48 6.60 -12.46
N LYS A 154 -8.21 6.10 -13.68
CA LYS A 154 -9.22 5.38 -14.48
C LYS A 154 -9.75 4.14 -13.76
N TRP A 155 -8.90 3.40 -13.04
CA TRP A 155 -9.33 2.27 -12.22
C TRP A 155 -10.27 2.70 -11.10
N PHE A 156 -9.94 3.77 -10.37
CA PHE A 156 -10.86 4.30 -9.35
C PHE A 156 -12.19 4.76 -9.95
N HIS A 157 -12.20 5.43 -11.11
CA HIS A 157 -13.44 5.79 -11.81
C HIS A 157 -14.25 4.56 -12.27
N HIS A 158 -13.60 3.43 -12.51
CA HIS A 158 -14.27 2.17 -12.80
C HIS A 158 -14.87 1.56 -11.53
N TRP A 159 -14.09 1.45 -10.46
CA TRP A 159 -14.53 0.82 -9.21
C TRP A 159 -15.66 1.55 -8.50
N ILE A 160 -15.71 2.89 -8.55
CA ILE A 160 -16.82 3.66 -7.96
C ILE A 160 -18.18 3.35 -8.61
N LYS A 161 -18.21 2.79 -9.82
CA LYS A 161 -19.46 2.39 -10.47
C LYS A 161 -20.06 1.13 -9.82
N GLY A 162 -19.22 0.30 -9.21
CA GLY A 162 -19.63 -0.96 -8.57
C GLY A 162 -19.78 -0.85 -7.05
N CYS A 163 -18.96 -0.04 -6.38
CA CYS A 163 -19.02 0.14 -4.93
C CYS A 163 -18.50 1.53 -4.52
N PRO A 164 -19.29 2.59 -4.69
CA PRO A 164 -18.86 3.95 -4.38
C PRO A 164 -18.44 4.12 -2.91
N GLU A 165 -19.10 3.42 -1.98
CA GLU A 165 -18.81 3.47 -0.54
C GLU A 165 -17.35 3.11 -0.23
N ASN A 166 -16.76 2.20 -1.01
CA ASN A 166 -15.40 1.72 -0.79
C ASN A 166 -14.31 2.53 -1.50
N PHE A 167 -14.66 3.30 -2.54
CA PHE A 167 -13.67 3.89 -3.46
C PHE A 167 -13.81 5.40 -3.68
N GLN A 168 -14.95 5.98 -3.30
CA GLN A 168 -15.21 7.41 -3.52
C GLN A 168 -14.21 8.28 -2.75
N GLN A 169 -13.88 7.91 -1.52
CA GLN A 169 -12.95 8.69 -0.69
C GLN A 169 -11.54 8.71 -1.30
N GLN A 170 -11.01 7.54 -1.70
CA GLN A 170 -9.71 7.46 -2.37
C GLN A 170 -9.72 8.26 -3.67
N LEU A 171 -10.78 8.16 -4.48
CA LEU A 171 -10.89 8.93 -5.72
C LEU A 171 -10.85 10.45 -5.46
N LEU A 172 -11.57 10.95 -4.45
CA LEU A 172 -11.56 12.37 -4.08
C LEU A 172 -10.16 12.84 -3.67
N ILE A 173 -9.42 12.04 -2.90
CA ILE A 173 -8.03 12.33 -2.53
C ILE A 173 -7.16 12.40 -3.78
N LEU A 174 -7.22 11.39 -4.67
CA LEU A 174 -6.40 11.38 -5.88
C LEU A 174 -6.71 12.52 -6.84
N GLN A 175 -7.98 12.97 -6.92
CA GLN A 175 -8.37 14.15 -7.70
C GLN A 175 -7.86 15.46 -7.09
N ALA A 176 -7.78 15.52 -5.76
CA ALA A 176 -7.19 16.63 -5.05
C ALA A 176 -5.68 16.73 -5.34
N GLU A 177 -4.98 15.60 -5.24
CA GLU A 177 -3.56 15.47 -5.59
C GLU A 177 -3.29 15.85 -7.06
N GLU A 178 -4.07 15.34 -8.01
CA GLU A 178 -3.95 15.72 -9.43
C GLU A 178 -4.12 17.23 -9.66
N SER A 179 -5.07 17.84 -8.94
CA SER A 179 -5.31 19.29 -9.02
C SER A 179 -4.16 20.11 -8.43
N TYR A 180 -3.57 19.63 -7.33
CA TYR A 180 -2.40 20.24 -6.71
C TYR A 180 -1.18 20.18 -7.66
N MET A 181 -0.91 19.02 -8.26
CA MET A 181 0.15 18.84 -9.26
C MET A 181 -0.02 19.76 -10.49
N ALA A 182 -1.26 20.14 -10.82
CA ALA A 182 -1.57 21.07 -11.91
C ALA A 182 -1.43 22.56 -11.53
N GLY A 183 -0.98 22.87 -10.31
CA GLY A 183 -0.84 24.24 -9.80
C GLY A 183 -2.17 24.92 -9.45
N ARG A 184 -3.26 24.16 -9.31
CA ARG A 184 -4.60 24.70 -9.02
C ARG A 184 -4.91 24.55 -7.53
N ILE A 185 -4.56 25.54 -6.72
CA ILE A 185 -4.63 25.46 -5.25
C ILE A 185 -6.08 25.45 -4.70
N ALA A 186 -7.04 26.06 -5.40
CA ALA A 186 -8.42 26.20 -4.91
C ALA A 186 -9.29 24.92 -5.02
N LYS A 187 -9.03 24.05 -6.00
CA LYS A 187 -9.81 22.82 -6.21
C LYS A 187 -9.53 21.71 -5.19
N PRO A 188 -8.28 21.43 -4.80
CA PRO A 188 -7.94 20.45 -3.78
C PRO A 188 -8.76 20.65 -2.51
N LEU A 189 -8.78 21.87 -1.95
CA LEU A 189 -9.48 22.17 -0.68
C LEU A 189 -10.95 21.74 -0.72
N SER A 190 -11.63 21.92 -1.85
CA SER A 190 -13.03 21.49 -2.02
C SER A 190 -13.22 19.97 -2.07
N TYR A 191 -12.20 19.21 -2.49
CA TYR A 191 -12.21 17.75 -2.45
C TYR A 191 -11.84 17.23 -1.05
N TRP A 192 -10.83 17.83 -0.40
CA TRP A 192 -10.45 17.50 0.99
C TRP A 192 -11.58 17.79 1.97
N SER A 193 -12.32 18.89 1.80
CA SER A 193 -13.41 19.28 2.72
C SER A 193 -14.66 18.41 2.59
N ARG A 194 -14.89 17.74 1.46
CA ARG A 194 -16.01 16.79 1.25
C ARG A 194 -15.76 15.43 1.89
N ARG A 195 -14.61 15.26 2.56
CA ARG A 195 -14.24 14.07 3.33
C ARG A 195 -14.81 14.10 4.76
N LEU A 196 -15.13 15.31 5.27
CA LEU A 196 -15.80 15.53 6.56
C LEU A 196 -17.31 15.50 6.37
#